data_AF-A0A6A6DSU7-F1
#
_entry.id   AF-A0A6A6DSU7-F1
#
_cell.length_a   1.000
_cell.length_b   1.000
_cell.length_c   1.000
_cell.angle_alpha   90.00
_cell.angle_beta   90.00
_cell.angle_gamma   90.00
#
_symmetry.space_group_name_H-M   'P 1'
#
loop_
_entity.id
_entity.type
_entity.pdbx_description
1 polymer ?
#
loop_
_entity_poly.entity_id
_entity_poly.type
_entity_poly.pdbx_seq_one_letter_code
_entity_poly.pdbx_strand_id
1 'polypeptide(L)'
;MAEHSGRSGSVTLPWVPHAVGTHAMVGCPVLWLSEAKSLRIEREGRPSTYNHYFNSEVQKKRQDRMTAAIANKTDTHYTSDDEPIDVVSVTRLRTFVVNKDNAQQVREDILDILASYYKVSRKCFVDVICKQVVSHFLLEGDESPLKIFRPELIMGLDDEQLETIAGEDEETKRQRSMLESEIKNLEAAMKVLRS
;
A
#
# COMPACT_ATOMS: atom_id res chain seq x y z
N MET A 1 -67.75 7.40 -2.25
CA MET A 1 -66.88 8.56 -2.55
C MET A 1 -65.45 8.05 -2.45
N ALA A 2 -64.95 7.52 -3.58
CA ALA A 2 -63.99 8.20 -4.46
C ALA A 2 -62.64 8.35 -3.73
N GLU A 3 -61.78 7.34 -3.85
CA GLU A 3 -60.63 7.34 -4.77
C GLU A 3 -59.67 8.50 -4.46
N HIS A 4 -58.43 8.18 -4.04
CA HIS A 4 -57.23 8.57 -4.78
C HIS A 4 -56.09 7.61 -4.41
N SER A 5 -55.64 6.90 -5.43
CA SER A 5 -54.57 5.94 -5.50
C SER A 5 -53.20 6.61 -5.54
N GLY A 6 -52.22 6.05 -4.83
CA GLY A 6 -50.79 6.39 -4.99
C GLY A 6 -49.91 5.17 -4.75
N ARG A 7 -49.92 4.21 -5.68
CA ARG A 7 -48.97 3.07 -5.71
C ARG A 7 -47.61 3.58 -6.20
N SER A 8 -46.60 3.65 -5.35
CA SER A 8 -45.20 3.73 -5.82
C SER A 8 -44.73 2.33 -6.22
N GLY A 9 -44.94 1.97 -7.48
CA GLY A 9 -44.27 0.82 -8.07
C GLY A 9 -42.83 1.18 -8.42
N SER A 10 -41.83 0.69 -7.68
CA SER A 10 -40.44 0.71 -8.16
C SER A 10 -40.28 -0.42 -9.17
N VAL A 11 -40.46 -0.10 -10.45
CA VAL A 11 -40.11 -0.98 -11.56
C VAL A 11 -38.59 -0.95 -11.70
N THR A 12 -37.90 -1.94 -11.13
CA THR A 12 -36.49 -2.18 -11.45
C THR A 12 -36.43 -2.86 -12.83
N LEU A 13 -36.15 -2.06 -13.85
CA LEU A 13 -35.84 -2.56 -15.19
C LEU A 13 -34.52 -3.36 -15.14
N PRO A 14 -34.44 -4.56 -15.74
CA PRO A 14 -33.19 -5.28 -15.86
C PRO A 14 -32.28 -4.56 -16.87
N TRP A 15 -31.06 -4.27 -16.44
CA TRP A 15 -30.02 -3.66 -17.25
C TRP A 15 -29.61 -4.64 -18.36
N VAL A 16 -29.87 -4.30 -19.62
CA VAL A 16 -29.38 -5.03 -20.80
C VAL A 16 -28.16 -4.28 -21.34
N PRO A 17 -26.94 -4.85 -21.31
CA PRO A 17 -25.81 -4.24 -21.98
C PRO A 17 -25.91 -4.56 -23.47
N HIS A 18 -26.23 -3.54 -24.28
CA HIS A 18 -25.96 -3.59 -25.71
C HIS A 18 -24.45 -3.67 -25.93
N ALA A 19 -24.00 -4.78 -26.51
CA ALA A 19 -22.62 -5.02 -26.88
C ALA A 19 -22.22 -4.11 -28.06
N VAL A 20 -21.29 -3.19 -27.82
CA VAL A 20 -20.45 -2.61 -28.88
C VAL A 20 -19.02 -2.54 -28.37
N GLY A 21 -18.21 -3.49 -28.84
CA GLY A 21 -16.76 -3.41 -29.01
C GLY A 21 -15.93 -2.83 -27.87
N THR A 22 -15.53 -3.68 -26.92
CA THR A 22 -14.35 -3.43 -26.08
C THR A 22 -13.48 -4.70 -26.06
N HIS A 23 -12.39 -4.66 -26.82
CA HIS A 23 -11.22 -5.50 -26.57
C HIS A 23 -10.51 -4.94 -25.33
N ALA A 24 -11.18 -5.03 -24.18
CA ALA A 24 -10.58 -4.75 -22.88
C ALA A 24 -9.95 -6.05 -22.42
N MET A 25 -8.64 -6.00 -22.15
CA MET A 25 -7.87 -7.02 -21.45
C MET A 25 -8.74 -7.71 -20.39
N VAL A 26 -8.94 -9.01 -20.55
CA VAL A 26 -9.60 -9.85 -19.55
C VAL A 26 -8.61 -10.04 -18.40
N GLY A 27 -8.44 -8.98 -17.61
CA GLY A 27 -7.87 -9.09 -16.27
C GLY A 27 -8.83 -9.93 -15.44
N CYS A 28 -8.36 -11.10 -15.02
CA CYS A 28 -9.12 -12.08 -14.27
C CYS A 28 -9.88 -11.44 -13.08
N PRO A 29 -11.24 -11.41 -13.07
CA PRO A 29 -12.03 -10.76 -12.02
C PRO A 29 -11.79 -11.34 -10.61
N VAL A 30 -11.23 -12.55 -10.55
CA VAL A 30 -11.06 -13.34 -9.32
C VAL A 30 -9.94 -12.78 -8.42
N LEU A 31 -8.93 -12.11 -8.99
CA LEU A 31 -7.83 -11.48 -8.25
C LEU A 31 -8.24 -10.14 -7.64
N TRP A 32 -8.97 -9.30 -8.40
CA TRP A 32 -9.56 -8.07 -7.87
C TRP A 32 -10.57 -8.30 -6.72
N LEU A 33 -11.20 -9.48 -6.69
CA LEU A 33 -12.13 -9.90 -5.64
C LEU A 33 -11.43 -10.27 -4.32
N SER A 34 -10.13 -10.58 -4.31
CA SER A 34 -9.39 -10.96 -3.08
C SER A 34 -8.75 -9.75 -2.39
N GLU A 35 -8.26 -8.77 -3.15
CA GLU A 35 -7.56 -7.58 -2.62
C GLU A 35 -8.48 -6.51 -2.06
N ALA A 36 -9.56 -6.20 -2.77
CA ALA A 36 -10.63 -5.39 -2.21
C ALA A 36 -11.19 -6.06 -0.94
N LYS A 37 -11.12 -7.39 -0.83
CA LYS A 37 -11.53 -8.13 0.37
C LYS A 37 -10.60 -7.88 1.55
N SER A 38 -9.28 -7.96 1.40
CA SER A 38 -8.34 -7.75 2.52
C SER A 38 -8.47 -6.35 3.13
N LEU A 39 -8.53 -5.31 2.28
CA LEU A 39 -8.74 -3.93 2.74
C LEU A 39 -10.13 -3.71 3.32
N ARG A 40 -11.16 -4.30 2.70
CA ARG A 40 -12.53 -4.18 3.19
C ARG A 40 -12.75 -4.93 4.50
N ILE A 41 -12.10 -6.07 4.70
CA ILE A 41 -12.15 -6.83 5.96
C ILE A 41 -11.49 -6.04 7.09
N GLU A 42 -10.34 -5.41 6.85
CA GLU A 42 -9.69 -4.57 7.88
C GLU A 42 -10.48 -3.29 8.18
N ARG A 43 -11.20 -2.73 7.19
CA ARG A 43 -11.90 -1.44 7.31
C ARG A 43 -13.36 -1.55 7.75
N GLU A 44 -14.05 -2.61 7.38
CA GLU A 44 -15.49 -2.83 7.66
C GLU A 44 -15.72 -4.01 8.62
N GLY A 45 -14.70 -4.82 8.85
CA GLY A 45 -14.75 -5.94 9.79
C GLY A 45 -14.64 -5.48 11.25
N ARG A 46 -14.95 -6.42 12.15
CA ARG A 46 -14.72 -6.20 13.59
C ARG A 46 -13.21 -6.11 13.85
N PRO A 47 -12.74 -5.09 14.60
CA PRO A 47 -11.33 -4.99 14.97
C PRO A 47 -10.85 -6.27 15.64
N SER A 48 -9.94 -6.99 14.99
CA SER A 48 -9.38 -8.24 15.52
C SER A 48 -7.95 -8.41 15.01
N THR A 49 -7.07 -8.94 15.86
CA THR A 49 -5.68 -9.19 15.48
C THR A 49 -5.19 -10.49 16.10
N TYR A 50 -4.49 -11.29 15.30
CA TYR A 50 -3.80 -12.51 15.74
C TYR A 50 -2.30 -12.28 15.91
N ASN A 51 -1.85 -11.04 15.77
CA ASN A 51 -0.44 -10.72 15.90
C ASN A 51 -0.02 -10.80 17.38
N HIS A 52 0.96 -11.66 17.66
CA HIS A 52 1.46 -11.90 19.02
C HIS A 52 2.01 -10.65 19.71
N TYR A 53 2.44 -9.63 18.96
CA TYR A 53 2.87 -8.34 19.54
C TYR A 53 1.72 -7.56 20.18
N PHE A 54 0.46 -7.82 19.83
CA PHE A 54 -0.68 -7.10 20.40
C PHE A 54 -0.70 -7.14 21.93
N ASN A 55 -0.53 -8.32 22.52
CA ASN A 55 -0.49 -8.46 23.98
C ASN A 55 0.69 -7.69 24.58
N SER A 56 1.86 -7.72 23.94
CA SER A 56 3.03 -6.97 24.43
C SER A 56 2.79 -5.46 24.42
N GLU A 57 2.07 -4.93 23.42
CA GLU A 57 1.72 -3.52 23.33
C GLU A 57 0.70 -3.10 24.40
N VAL A 58 -0.29 -3.94 24.68
CA VAL A 58 -1.26 -3.70 25.76
C VAL A 58 -0.55 -3.69 27.12
N GLN A 59 0.34 -4.66 27.37
CA GLN A 59 1.10 -4.69 28.62
C GLN A 59 2.03 -3.48 28.75
N LYS A 60 2.68 -3.08 27.66
CA LYS A 60 3.51 -1.87 27.65
C LYS A 60 2.70 -0.63 28.03
N LYS A 61 1.50 -0.44 27.46
CA LYS A 61 0.62 0.68 27.80
C LYS A 61 0.21 0.70 29.28
N ARG A 62 -0.12 -0.47 29.83
CA ARG A 62 -0.41 -0.63 31.26
C ARG A 62 0.79 -0.28 32.14
N GLN A 63 1.97 -0.77 31.75
CA GLN A 63 3.22 -0.48 32.43
C GLN A 63 3.53 1.02 32.38
N ASP A 64 3.46 1.66 31.21
CA ASP A 64 3.70 3.10 31.04
C ASP A 64 2.80 3.92 31.98
N ARG A 65 1.50 3.56 32.08
CA ARG A 65 0.57 4.21 33.01
C ARG A 65 0.94 3.97 34.47
N MET A 66 1.32 2.74 34.83
CA MET A 66 1.72 2.42 36.19
C MET A 66 3.01 3.16 36.58
N THR A 67 4.00 3.18 35.70
CA THR A 67 5.25 3.93 35.87
C THR A 67 4.98 5.42 36.02
N ALA A 68 4.10 6.01 35.20
CA ALA A 68 3.72 7.42 35.33
C ALA A 68 3.03 7.72 36.68
N ALA A 69 2.21 6.80 37.19
CA ALA A 69 1.59 6.94 38.51
C ALA A 69 2.62 6.80 39.65
N ILE A 70 3.68 6.03 39.43
CA ILE A 70 4.77 5.82 40.39
C ILE A 70 5.75 7.00 40.42
N ALA A 71 6.08 7.57 39.27
CA ALA A 71 7.04 8.68 39.14
C ALA A 71 6.67 9.91 39.98
N ASN A 72 5.39 10.13 40.24
CA ASN A 72 4.93 11.25 41.08
C ASN A 72 5.12 11.01 42.60
N LYS A 73 5.64 9.85 42.99
CA LYS A 73 5.70 9.35 44.36
C LYS A 73 7.04 8.67 44.66
N THR A 74 8.02 8.82 43.78
CA THR A 74 9.42 8.39 43.98
C THR A 74 10.20 9.47 44.71
N ASP A 75 11.15 9.03 45.53
CA ASP A 75 12.12 9.92 46.16
C ASP A 75 13.47 9.71 45.45
N THR A 76 14.13 10.78 45.02
CA THR A 76 15.45 10.69 44.38
C THR A 76 16.53 10.47 45.45
N HIS A 77 17.34 9.44 45.28
CA HIS A 77 18.54 9.18 46.07
C HIS A 77 19.76 9.20 45.16
N TYR A 78 20.94 9.37 45.74
CA TYR A 78 22.20 9.33 45.02
C TYR A 78 22.96 8.06 45.39
N THR A 79 23.56 7.41 44.39
CA THR A 79 24.45 6.28 44.63
C THR A 79 25.79 6.76 45.21
N SER A 80 26.65 5.82 45.60
CA SER A 80 28.04 6.12 45.99
C SER A 80 28.85 6.82 44.91
N ASP A 81 28.42 6.71 43.65
CA ASP A 81 29.07 7.31 42.48
C ASP A 81 28.41 8.64 42.07
N ASP A 82 27.55 9.22 42.92
CA ASP A 82 26.78 10.47 42.70
C ASP A 82 25.77 10.41 41.54
N GLU A 83 25.35 9.21 41.14
CA GLU A 83 24.32 9.01 40.12
C GLU A 83 22.90 9.04 40.74
N PRO A 84 21.95 9.80 40.18
CA PRO A 84 20.59 9.87 40.70
C PRO A 84 19.81 8.58 40.40
N ILE A 85 19.13 8.05 41.42
CA ILE A 85 18.23 6.90 41.34
C ILE A 85 16.86 7.22 41.93
N ASP A 86 15.80 6.77 41.27
CA ASP A 86 14.44 6.86 41.80
C ASP A 86 14.15 5.68 42.72
N VAL A 87 13.87 5.96 43.99
CA VAL A 87 13.61 4.94 45.01
C VAL A 87 12.14 4.99 45.43
N VAL A 88 11.53 3.80 45.55
CA VAL A 88 10.18 3.62 46.07
C VAL A 88 10.23 2.77 47.33
N SER A 89 9.76 3.33 48.46
CA SER A 89 9.57 2.56 49.69
C SER A 89 8.50 1.48 49.49
N VAL A 90 8.82 0.24 49.84
CA VAL A 90 7.90 -0.91 49.82
C VAL A 90 6.63 -0.61 50.63
N THR A 91 6.75 0.09 51.74
CA THR A 91 5.62 0.49 52.60
C THR A 91 4.66 1.44 51.87
N ARG A 92 5.17 2.25 50.92
CA ARG A 92 4.36 3.14 50.09
C ARG A 92 3.71 2.41 48.93
N LEU A 93 4.11 1.18 48.56
CA LEU A 93 3.55 0.41 47.42
C LEU A 93 2.02 0.33 47.44
N ARG A 94 1.42 0.17 48.62
CA ARG A 94 -0.03 0.13 48.80
C ARG A 94 -0.72 1.45 48.40
N THR A 95 -0.04 2.58 48.54
CA THR A 95 -0.57 3.90 48.16
C THR A 95 -0.53 4.18 46.66
N PHE A 96 0.17 3.35 45.87
CA PHE A 96 0.18 3.44 44.41
C PHE A 96 -0.98 2.68 43.77
N VAL A 97 -1.64 1.79 44.50
CA VAL A 97 -2.92 1.23 44.11
C VAL A 97 -3.94 2.35 44.19
N VAL A 98 -4.11 3.06 43.07
CA VAL A 98 -5.13 4.09 42.93
C VAL A 98 -6.47 3.37 42.99
N ASN A 99 -7.28 3.67 44.02
CA ASN A 99 -8.69 3.28 44.02
C ASN A 99 -9.37 3.99 42.86
N LYS A 100 -9.50 3.28 41.74
CA LYS A 100 -10.26 3.71 40.58
C LYS A 100 -11.67 3.19 40.73
N ASP A 101 -12.63 4.03 40.40
CA ASP A 101 -13.96 3.52 40.12
C ASP A 101 -13.90 2.58 38.90
N ASN A 102 -14.80 1.61 38.87
CA ASN A 102 -14.88 0.60 37.82
C ASN A 102 -14.97 1.26 36.42
N ALA A 103 -15.73 2.35 36.30
CA ALA A 103 -15.88 3.05 35.02
C ALA A 103 -14.56 3.67 34.53
N GLN A 104 -13.74 4.19 35.45
CA GLN A 104 -12.45 4.78 35.11
C GLN A 104 -11.45 3.71 34.68
N GLN A 105 -11.40 2.58 35.39
CA GLN A 105 -10.53 1.47 35.03
C GLN A 105 -10.88 0.88 33.66
N VAL A 106 -12.17 0.60 33.42
CA VAL A 106 -12.64 0.06 32.13
C VAL A 106 -12.32 1.01 30.99
N ARG A 107 -12.48 2.33 31.19
CA ARG A 107 -12.14 3.34 30.17
C ARG A 107 -10.66 3.27 29.77
N GLU A 108 -9.75 3.24 30.75
CA GLU A 108 -8.32 3.16 30.49
C GLU A 108 -7.93 1.85 29.79
N ASP A 109 -8.49 0.73 30.24
CA ASP A 109 -8.25 -0.57 29.61
C ASP A 109 -8.71 -0.59 28.15
N ILE A 110 -9.89 -0.05 27.84
CA ILE A 110 -10.38 0.08 26.46
C ILE A 110 -9.44 0.95 25.63
N LEU A 111 -8.97 2.08 26.18
CA LEU A 111 -8.06 2.98 25.47
C LEU A 111 -6.71 2.30 25.20
N ASP A 112 -6.16 1.55 26.14
CA ASP A 112 -4.91 0.79 25.95
C ASP A 112 -5.07 -0.28 24.87
N ILE A 113 -6.19 -1.01 24.91
CA ILE A 113 -6.53 -2.06 23.94
C ILE A 113 -6.64 -1.46 22.54
N LEU A 114 -7.42 -0.38 22.38
CA LEU A 114 -7.62 0.27 21.08
C LEU A 114 -6.31 0.87 20.55
N ALA A 115 -5.55 1.57 21.39
CA ALA A 115 -4.29 2.17 20.98
C ALA A 115 -3.28 1.09 20.52
N SER A 116 -3.21 -0.02 21.26
CA SER A 116 -2.35 -1.17 20.93
C SER A 116 -2.80 -1.85 19.64
N TYR A 117 -4.11 -2.04 19.47
CA TYR A 117 -4.70 -2.58 18.24
C TYR A 117 -4.30 -1.74 17.03
N TYR A 118 -4.59 -0.43 17.06
CA TYR A 118 -4.30 0.45 15.93
C TYR A 118 -2.81 0.54 15.61
N LYS A 119 -1.94 0.47 16.63
CA LYS A 119 -0.49 0.41 16.43
C LYS A 119 -0.08 -0.84 15.64
N VAL A 120 -0.64 -1.99 15.97
CA VAL A 120 -0.36 -3.27 15.29
C VAL A 120 -0.99 -3.29 13.90
N SER A 121 -2.29 -2.99 13.79
CA SER A 121 -3.03 -2.97 12.52
C SER A 121 -2.39 -2.06 11.49
N ARG A 122 -1.93 -0.86 11.88
CA ARG A 122 -1.24 0.04 10.95
C ARG A 122 0.03 -0.59 10.36
N LYS A 123 0.81 -1.30 11.17
CA LYS A 123 2.01 -2.00 10.68
C LYS A 123 1.62 -3.13 9.73
N CYS A 124 0.66 -3.96 10.12
CA CYS A 124 0.16 -5.05 9.30
C CYS A 124 -0.39 -4.55 7.96
N PHE A 125 -1.12 -3.45 7.96
CA PHE A 125 -1.65 -2.82 6.75
C PHE A 125 -0.54 -2.46 5.76
N VAL A 126 0.49 -1.74 6.23
CA VAL A 126 1.62 -1.36 5.37
C VAL A 126 2.33 -2.60 4.84
N ASP A 127 2.58 -3.59 5.70
CA ASP A 127 3.20 -4.85 5.32
C ASP A 127 2.41 -5.59 4.22
N VAL A 128 1.09 -5.63 4.36
CA VAL A 128 0.18 -6.27 3.40
C VAL A 128 0.20 -5.52 2.07
N ILE A 129 0.12 -4.19 2.07
CA ILE A 129 0.19 -3.39 0.84
C ILE A 129 1.53 -3.59 0.13
N CYS A 130 2.64 -3.51 0.86
CA CYS A 130 3.96 -3.68 0.25
C CYS A 130 4.13 -5.09 -0.33
N LYS A 131 3.72 -6.14 0.39
CA LYS A 131 3.90 -7.52 -0.08
C LYS A 131 2.93 -7.90 -1.20
N GLN A 132 1.65 -7.56 -1.06
CA GLN A 132 0.63 -7.93 -2.04
C GLN A 132 0.65 -6.97 -3.21
N VAL A 133 0.35 -5.68 -2.97
CA VAL A 133 0.16 -4.73 -4.07
C VAL A 133 1.49 -4.42 -4.75
N VAL A 134 2.51 -4.03 -3.99
CA VAL A 134 3.77 -3.58 -4.60
C VAL A 134 4.57 -4.76 -5.12
N SER A 135 5.01 -5.68 -4.25
CA SER A 135 5.86 -6.79 -4.67
C SER A 135 5.13 -7.73 -5.62
N HIS A 136 3.97 -8.27 -5.24
CA HIS A 136 3.29 -9.25 -6.08
C HIS A 136 2.63 -8.61 -7.31
N PHE A 137 1.74 -7.63 -7.18
CA PHE A 137 1.00 -7.16 -8.35
C PHE A 137 1.77 -6.20 -9.25
N LEU A 138 2.58 -5.29 -8.70
CA LEU A 138 3.26 -4.29 -9.52
C LEU A 138 4.61 -4.77 -10.08
N LEU A 139 5.33 -5.62 -9.36
CA LEU A 139 6.72 -5.95 -9.68
C LEU A 139 6.88 -7.40 -10.15
N GLU A 140 6.63 -8.36 -9.28
CA GLU A 140 7.09 -9.75 -9.40
C GLU A 140 6.05 -10.74 -9.89
N GLY A 141 4.76 -10.39 -9.86
CA GLY A 141 3.66 -11.27 -10.23
C GLY A 141 3.62 -11.55 -11.73
N ASP A 142 2.95 -12.62 -12.13
CA ASP A 142 2.89 -13.00 -13.54
C ASP A 142 2.08 -12.02 -14.38
N GLU A 143 1.03 -11.45 -13.77
CA GLU A 143 0.22 -10.35 -14.31
C GLU A 143 0.84 -8.96 -14.03
N SER A 144 2.10 -8.91 -13.60
CA SER A 144 2.79 -7.64 -13.33
C SER A 144 2.87 -6.79 -14.59
N PRO A 145 2.54 -5.48 -14.51
CA PRO A 145 2.64 -4.57 -15.64
C PRO A 145 4.10 -4.42 -16.12
N LEU A 146 5.08 -4.62 -15.25
CA LEU A 146 6.49 -4.60 -15.65
C LEU A 146 6.87 -5.82 -16.49
N LYS A 147 6.15 -6.93 -16.35
CA LYS A 147 6.34 -8.12 -17.15
C LYS A 147 5.55 -8.08 -18.47
N ILE A 148 5.01 -6.94 -18.89
CA ILE A 148 4.36 -6.83 -20.21
C ILE A 148 5.42 -6.91 -21.32
N PHE A 149 6.59 -6.30 -21.12
CA PHE A 149 7.66 -6.29 -22.11
C PHE A 149 8.54 -7.55 -22.00
N ARG A 150 8.08 -8.66 -22.59
CA ARG A 150 8.81 -9.94 -22.62
C ARG A 150 9.35 -10.29 -24.00
N PRO A 151 10.37 -11.15 -24.11
CA PRO A 151 10.85 -11.67 -25.39
C PRO A 151 9.73 -12.25 -26.26
N GLU A 152 8.74 -12.91 -25.66
CA GLU A 152 7.60 -13.48 -26.39
C GLU A 152 6.72 -12.39 -27.02
N LEU A 153 6.57 -11.24 -26.35
CA LEU A 153 5.88 -10.08 -26.92
C LEU A 153 6.66 -9.55 -28.12
N ILE A 154 7.98 -9.37 -27.97
CA ILE A 154 8.85 -8.84 -29.03
C ILE A 154 8.86 -9.78 -30.25
N MET A 155 8.97 -11.08 -30.01
CA MET A 155 8.91 -12.09 -31.08
C MET A 155 7.55 -12.20 -31.75
N GLY A 156 6.49 -11.73 -31.10
CA GLY A 156 5.13 -11.73 -31.64
C GLY A 156 4.77 -10.48 -32.44
N LEU A 157 5.65 -9.47 -32.50
CA LEU A 157 5.42 -8.26 -33.30
C LEU A 157 5.64 -8.56 -34.79
N ASP A 158 4.72 -8.09 -35.63
CA ASP A 158 4.89 -8.14 -37.08
C ASP A 158 5.73 -6.95 -37.61
N ASP A 159 6.14 -7.04 -38.87
CA ASP A 159 7.00 -6.02 -39.51
C ASP A 159 6.35 -4.63 -39.51
N GLU A 160 5.02 -4.54 -39.67
CA GLU A 160 4.29 -3.26 -39.67
C GLU A 160 4.26 -2.63 -38.26
N GLN A 161 4.07 -3.46 -37.22
CA GLN A 161 4.12 -3.04 -35.83
C GLN A 161 5.54 -2.62 -35.42
N LEU A 162 6.56 -3.34 -35.86
CA LEU A 162 7.96 -3.00 -35.63
C LEU A 162 8.33 -1.67 -36.31
N GLU A 163 7.92 -1.47 -37.56
CA GLU A 163 8.11 -0.21 -38.27
C GLU A 163 7.36 0.95 -37.59
N THR A 164 6.17 0.69 -37.01
CA THR A 164 5.43 1.72 -36.27
C THR A 164 6.10 2.09 -34.94
N ILE A 165 6.66 1.12 -34.22
CA ILE A 165 7.22 1.31 -32.88
C ILE A 165 8.67 1.82 -32.93
N ALA A 166 9.47 1.23 -33.81
CA ALA A 166 10.91 1.41 -33.88
C ALA A 166 11.40 1.90 -35.26
N GLY A 167 10.50 2.00 -36.24
CA GLY A 167 10.82 2.56 -37.54
C GLY A 167 11.14 4.05 -37.43
N GLU A 168 12.05 4.47 -38.28
CA GLU A 168 12.50 5.86 -38.31
C GLU A 168 11.50 6.71 -39.09
N ASP A 169 11.39 7.98 -38.71
CA ASP A 169 10.57 8.91 -39.46
C ASP A 169 11.15 9.15 -40.87
N GLU A 170 10.26 9.43 -41.82
CA GLU A 170 10.64 9.61 -43.22
C GLU A 170 11.61 10.78 -43.45
N GLU A 171 11.55 11.82 -42.61
CA GLU A 171 12.49 12.94 -42.70
C GLU A 171 13.90 12.50 -42.28
N THR A 172 14.03 11.76 -41.17
CA THR A 172 15.30 11.16 -40.73
C THR A 172 15.86 10.20 -41.78
N LYS A 173 15.03 9.34 -42.38
CA LYS A 173 15.45 8.45 -43.48
C LYS A 173 15.99 9.24 -44.68
N ARG A 174 15.27 10.31 -45.07
CA ARG A 174 15.66 11.17 -46.18
C ARG A 174 16.96 11.92 -45.89
N GLN A 175 17.10 12.48 -44.70
CA GLN A 175 18.32 13.17 -44.27
C GLN A 175 19.52 12.22 -44.28
N ARG A 176 19.37 10.99 -43.78
CA ARG A 176 20.43 9.99 -43.87
C ARG A 176 20.84 9.73 -45.31
N SER A 177 19.87 9.48 -46.20
CA SER A 177 20.16 9.20 -47.61
C SER A 177 20.89 10.37 -48.30
N MET A 178 20.51 11.61 -47.99
CA MET A 178 21.20 12.80 -48.49
C MET A 178 22.64 12.89 -47.99
N LEU A 179 22.85 12.71 -46.67
CA LEU A 179 24.19 12.76 -46.07
C LEU A 179 25.10 11.63 -46.57
N GLU A 180 24.58 10.41 -46.72
CA GLU A 180 25.32 9.28 -47.30
C GLU A 180 25.76 9.58 -48.74
N SER A 181 24.88 10.18 -49.55
CA SER A 181 25.23 10.62 -50.90
C SER A 181 26.29 11.71 -50.90
N GLU A 182 26.21 12.67 -49.98
CA GLU A 182 27.17 13.76 -49.87
C GLU A 182 28.55 13.25 -49.44
N ILE A 183 28.60 12.36 -48.44
CA ILE A 183 29.82 11.68 -48.01
C ILE A 183 30.47 10.96 -49.21
N LYS A 184 29.70 10.15 -49.95
CA LYS A 184 30.21 9.42 -51.11
C LYS A 184 30.79 10.35 -52.18
N ASN A 185 30.14 11.48 -52.43
CA ASN A 185 30.62 12.48 -53.39
C ASN A 185 31.91 13.16 -52.92
N LEU A 186 31.99 13.53 -51.64
CA LEU A 186 33.17 14.15 -51.04
C LEU A 186 34.36 13.18 -51.03
N GLU A 187 34.13 11.90 -50.73
CA GLU A 187 35.16 10.86 -50.79
C GLU A 187 35.71 10.65 -52.21
N ALA A 188 34.83 10.62 -53.22
CA ALA A 188 35.23 10.52 -54.61
C ALA A 188 36.06 11.73 -55.06
N ALA A 189 35.63 12.94 -54.70
CA ALA A 189 36.37 14.17 -54.98
C ALA A 189 37.76 14.17 -54.30
N MET A 190 37.83 13.76 -53.03
CA MET A 190 39.11 13.61 -52.33
C MET A 190 40.04 12.60 -52.99
N LYS A 191 39.51 11.49 -53.52
CA LYS A 191 40.33 10.49 -54.22
C LYS A 191 40.96 11.04 -55.50
N VAL A 192 40.23 11.88 -56.24
CA VAL A 192 40.74 12.58 -57.43
C VAL A 192 41.79 13.62 -57.05
N LEU A 193 41.60 14.36 -55.95
CA LEU A 193 42.60 15.35 -55.49
C LEU A 193 43.89 14.72 -54.96
N ARG A 194 43.86 13.44 -54.56
CA ARG A 194 45.01 12.70 -54.02
C ARG A 194 45.72 11.81 -55.05
N SER A 195 45.18 11.68 -56.26
CA SER A 195 45.81 10.99 -57.40
C SER A 195 46.63 11.95 -58.23
#